data_AF-A0A9D5LM82-F1
#
_entry.id   AF-A0A9D5LM82-F1
#
_cell.length_a   1.000
_cell.length_b   1.000
_cell.length_c   1.000
_cell.angle_alpha   90.00
_cell.angle_beta   90.00
_cell.angle_gamma   90.00
#
_symmetry.space_group_name_H-M   'P 1'
#
loop_
_entity.id
_entity.type
_entity.pdbx_description
1 polymer ?
#
loop_
_entity_poly.entity_id
_entity_poly.type
_entity_poly.pdbx_seq_one_letter_code
_entity_poly.pdbx_strand_id
1 'polypeptide(L)' 'MNDITVIFNNYLEHYGSVDIAESEFKKMLHEDPELHAMYKDWCETVGSSEKCGFADYAEEYMRSQDDVWQSLADYDDDRD' A
#
# COMPACT_ATOMS: atom_id res chain seq x y z
N MET A 1 9.87 -6.83 -13.73
CA MET A 1 8.46 -7.13 -13.47
C MET A 1 8.03 -6.07 -12.47
N ASN A 2 7.27 -5.08 -12.93
CA ASN A 2 6.81 -3.97 -12.08
C ASN A 2 5.43 -4.39 -11.56
N ASP A 3 5.42 -5.17 -10.49
CA ASP A 3 4.19 -5.59 -9.85
C ASP A 3 3.62 -4.41 -9.05
N ILE A 4 2.31 -4.18 -9.18
CA ILE A 4 1.65 -3.05 -8.50
C ILE A 4 1.78 -3.12 -6.97
N THR A 5 2.04 -4.32 -6.44
CA THR A 5 2.40 -4.56 -5.04
C THR A 5 3.62 -3.77 -4.58
N VAL A 6 4.59 -3.49 -5.46
CA VAL A 6 5.74 -2.63 -5.15
C VAL A 6 5.29 -1.19 -4.90
N ILE A 7 4.31 -0.72 -5.68
CA ILE A 7 3.72 0.61 -5.51
C ILE A 7 2.97 0.66 -4.19
N PHE A 8 2.19 -0.37 -3.86
CA PHE A 8 1.51 -0.45 -2.57
C PHE A 8 2.50 -0.38 -1.41
N ASN A 9 3.57 -1.17 -1.45
CA ASN A 9 4.60 -1.16 -0.41
C ASN A 9 5.19 0.25 -0.26
N ASN A 10 5.55 0.91 -1.37
CA ASN A 10 6.08 2.26 -1.32
C ASN A 10 5.11 3.26 -0.67
N TYR A 11 3.82 3.18 -0.99
CA TYR A 11 2.78 4.00 -0.37
C TYR A 11 2.63 3.68 1.12
N LEU A 12 2.55 2.41 1.48
CA LEU A 12 2.39 2.01 2.88
C LEU A 12 3.60 2.41 3.73
N GLU A 13 4.81 2.31 3.17
CA GLU A 13 6.05 2.77 3.81
C GLU A 13 6.11 4.29 3.94
N HIS A 14 5.62 5.04 2.94
CA HIS A 14 5.68 6.50 2.95
C HIS A 14 4.63 7.13 3.88
N TYR A 15 3.42 6.57 3.91
CA TYR A 15 2.28 7.14 4.64
C TYR A 15 2.07 6.53 6.03
N GLY A 16 2.53 5.30 6.27
CA GLY A 16 2.41 4.61 7.57
C GLY A 16 0.96 4.35 8.03
N SER A 17 -0.02 4.54 7.15
CA SER A 17 -1.45 4.38 7.47
C SER A 17 -2.21 3.96 6.21
N VAL A 18 -2.99 2.86 6.30
CA VAL A 18 -3.80 2.34 5.18
C VAL A 18 -4.73 3.42 4.63
N ASP A 19 -5.42 4.15 5.52
CA ASP A 19 -6.46 5.11 5.16
C ASP A 19 -5.91 6.27 4.31
N ILE A 20 -4.72 6.77 4.69
CA ILE A 20 -4.00 7.83 3.97
C ILE A 20 -3.47 7.28 2.64
N ALA A 21 -2.81 6.12 2.68
CA ALA A 21 -2.25 5.48 1.50
C ALA A 21 -3.32 5.16 0.45
N GLU A 22 -4.49 4.64 0.87
CA GLU A 22 -5.62 4.34 -0.02
C GLU A 22 -6.16 5.61 -0.69
N SER A 23 -6.30 6.69 0.08
CA SER A 23 -6.80 7.97 -0.43
C SER A 23 -5.87 8.55 -1.50
N GLU A 24 -4.57 8.51 -1.27
CA GLU A 24 -3.56 9.01 -2.20
C GLU A 24 -3.42 8.08 -3.41
N PHE A 25 -3.48 6.77 -3.20
CA PHE A 25 -3.47 5.79 -4.28
C PHE A 25 -4.68 5.96 -5.20
N LYS A 26 -5.89 6.19 -4.64
CA LYS A 26 -7.10 6.48 -5.43
C LYS A 26 -7.00 7.75 -6.26
N LYS A 27 -6.33 8.80 -5.77
CA LYS A 27 -6.07 10.00 -6.57
C LYS A 27 -5.17 9.66 -7.75
N MET A 28 -4.09 8.95 -7.49
CA MET A 28 -3.16 8.50 -8.53
C MET A 28 -3.79 7.55 -9.55
N LEU A 29 -4.72 6.67 -9.15
CA LEU A 29 -5.51 5.87 -10.12
C LEU A 29 -6.36 6.74 -11.05
N HIS A 30 -6.82 7.90 -10.58
CA HIS A 30 -7.62 8.82 -11.39
C HIS A 30 -6.75 9.69 -12.30
N GLU A 31 -5.55 10.04 -11.84
CA GLU A 31 -4.58 10.84 -12.58
C GLU A 31 -3.80 9.99 -13.60
N ASP A 32 -3.55 8.72 -13.29
CA ASP A 32 -2.76 7.80 -14.09
C ASP A 32 -3.58 6.56 -14.52
N PRO A 33 -4.10 6.55 -15.76
CA PRO A 33 -4.91 5.45 -16.25
C PRO A 33 -4.11 4.15 -16.47
N GLU A 34 -2.79 4.23 -16.62
CA GLU A 34 -1.93 3.05 -16.75
C GLU A 34 -1.83 2.33 -15.39
N LEU A 35 -1.65 3.09 -14.30
CA LEU A 35 -1.72 2.58 -12.93
C LEU A 35 -3.07 1.89 -12.66
N HIS A 36 -4.16 2.49 -13.13
CA HIS A 36 -5.50 1.92 -12.98
C HIS A 36 -5.66 0.60 -13.73
N ALA A 37 -5.12 0.48 -14.94
CA ALA A 37 -5.13 -0.77 -15.68
C ALA A 37 -4.32 -1.87 -14.96
N MET A 38 -3.15 -1.52 -14.42
CA MET A 38 -2.33 -2.47 -13.62
C MET A 38 -3.05 -2.92 -12.35
N TYR A 39 -3.76 -2.01 -11.67
CA TYR A 39 -4.50 -2.33 -10.45
C TYR A 39 -5.63 -3.30 -10.71
N LYS A 40 -6.34 -3.08 -11.81
CA LYS A 40 -7.41 -3.95 -12.23
C LYS A 40 -6.91 -5.35 -12.57
N ASP A 41 -5.83 -5.47 -13.35
CA ASP A 41 -5.22 -6.75 -13.70
C ASP A 41 -4.75 -7.53 -12.47
N TRP A 42 -4.15 -6.83 -11.50
CA TRP A 42 -3.77 -7.42 -10.21
C TRP A 42 -5.00 -7.89 -9.42
N CYS A 43 -6.06 -7.08 -9.35
CA CYS A 43 -7.31 -7.47 -8.68
C CYS A 43 -7.91 -8.74 -9.32
N GLU A 44 -7.94 -8.84 -10.65
CA GLU A 44 -8.40 -10.02 -11.38
C GLU A 44 -7.51 -11.25 -11.12
N THR A 45 -6.19 -11.05 -11.01
CA THR A 45 -5.21 -12.12 -10.76
C THR A 45 -5.30 -12.69 -9.34
N VAL A 46 -5.44 -11.81 -8.34
CA VAL A 46 -5.51 -12.21 -6.93
C VAL A 46 -6.95 -12.61 -6.53
N GLY A 47 -7.94 -12.30 -7.36
CA GLY A 47 -9.35 -12.50 -7.04
C GLY A 47 -9.88 -11.50 -6.02
N SER A 48 -9.23 -10.35 -5.92
CA SER A 48 -9.64 -9.27 -5.02
C SER A 48 -10.48 -8.22 -5.75
N SER A 49 -11.13 -7.33 -4.99
CA SER A 49 -12.00 -6.28 -5.55
C SER A 49 -11.27 -4.95 -5.60
N GLU A 50 -11.39 -4.18 -6.69
CA GLU A 50 -10.75 -2.85 -6.83
C GLU A 50 -11.08 -1.88 -5.69
N LYS A 51 -12.21 -2.08 -4.98
CA LYS A 51 -12.58 -1.28 -3.82
C LYS A 51 -11.85 -1.62 -2.52
N CYS A 52 -11.48 -2.88 -2.32
CA CYS A 52 -10.92 -3.36 -1.05
C CYS A 52 -9.54 -3.99 -1.22
N GLY A 53 -9.07 -4.22 -2.46
CA GLY A 53 -7.85 -4.96 -2.72
C GLY A 53 -6.61 -4.26 -2.17
N PHE A 54 -6.56 -2.93 -2.27
CA PHE A 54 -5.51 -2.15 -1.62
C PHE A 54 -5.56 -2.27 -0.09
N ALA A 55 -6.72 -2.08 0.53
CA ALA A 55 -6.86 -2.15 1.99
C ALA A 55 -6.55 -3.55 2.53
N ASP A 56 -7.06 -4.59 1.88
CA ASP A 56 -6.86 -5.99 2.24
C ASP A 56 -5.38 -6.36 2.15
N TYR A 57 -4.71 -5.99 1.05
CA TYR A 57 -3.26 -6.16 0.91
C TYR A 57 -2.49 -5.35 1.95
N ALA A 58 -2.89 -4.11 2.21
CA ALA A 58 -2.23 -3.23 3.15
C ALA A 58 -2.34 -3.73 4.60
N GLU A 59 -3.49 -4.25 5.00
CA GLU A 59 -3.70 -4.87 6.29
C GLU A 59 -2.88 -6.15 6.44
N GLU A 60 -2.83 -7.03 5.43
CA GLU A 60 -1.98 -8.21 5.45
C GLU A 60 -0.48 -7.86 5.46
N TYR A 61 -0.09 -6.86 4.67
CA TYR A 61 1.28 -6.36 4.58
C TYR A 61 1.71 -5.77 5.91
N MET A 62 0.95 -4.83 6.48
CA MET A 62 1.25 -4.23 7.78
C MET A 62 1.20 -5.24 8.90
N ARG A 63 0.29 -6.21 8.89
CA ARG A 63 0.28 -7.29 9.89
C ARG A 63 1.50 -8.19 9.81
N SER A 64 2.03 -8.39 8.59
CA SER A 64 3.31 -9.10 8.38
C SER A 64 4.52 -8.21 8.70
N GLN A 65 4.38 -6.90 8.54
CA GLN A 65 5.41 -5.90 8.76
C GLN A 65 5.46 -5.35 10.19
N ASP A 66 4.44 -5.54 11.04
CA ASP A 66 4.40 -5.08 12.44
C ASP A 66 5.60 -5.64 13.23
N ASP A 67 6.06 -6.85 12.90
CA ASP A 67 7.28 -7.47 13.44
C ASP A 67 8.57 -6.68 13.07
N VAL A 68 8.56 -5.95 11.95
CA VAL A 68 9.67 -5.13 11.43
C VAL A 68 9.51 -3.64 11.79
N TRP A 69 8.28 -3.11 11.75
CA TRP A 69 7.95 -1.71 12.06
C TRP A 69 8.00 -1.39 13.55
N GLN A 70 7.78 -2.38 14.44
CA GLN A 70 8.13 -2.23 15.85
C GLN A 70 9.62 -1.89 16.06
N SER A 71 10.51 -2.20 15.11
CA SER A 71 11.92 -1.80 15.20
C SER A 71 12.23 -0.42 14.59
N LEU A 72 11.35 0.11 13.73
CA LEU A 72 11.57 1.36 12.99
C LEU A 72 10.84 2.56 13.63
N ALA A 73 9.74 2.31 14.36
CA ALA A 73 9.13 3.29 15.27
C ALA A 73 10.02 3.61 16.49
N ASP A 74 10.98 2.74 16.82
CA ASP A 74 11.98 2.97 17.87
C ASP A 74 13.04 4.01 17.46
N TYR A 75 13.11 4.40 16.17
CA TYR A 75 14.10 5.36 15.66
C TYR A 75 13.66 6.84 15.71
N ASP A 76 12.44 7.17 16.18
CA ASP A 76 11.96 8.55 16.31
C ASP A 76 11.90 9.06 17.76
N ASP A 77 12.37 8.28 18.76
CA ASP A 77 12.38 8.67 20.20
C ASP A 77 13.74 9.23 20.69
N ASP A 78 14.61 9.71 19.80
CA ASP A 78 15.92 10.29 20.18
C ASP A 78 16.15 11.68 19.55
N ARG A 79 15.20 12.60 19.76
CA ARG A 79 15.46 14.05 19.65
C ARG A 79 15.16 14.74 20.98
N ASP A 80 16.16 14.72 21.84
CA ASP A 80 16.40 15.60 23.01
C ASP A 80 16.29 17.09 22.65
#